data_AF-A0A6C7T5J6-F1
#
_entry.id   AF-A0A6C7T5J6-F1
#
_cell.length_a   1.000
_cell.length_b   1.000
_cell.length_c   1.000
_cell.angle_alpha   90.00
_cell.angle_beta   90.00
_cell.angle_gamma   90.00
#
_symmetry.space_group_name_H-M   'P 1'
#
loop_
_entity.id
_entity.type
_entity.pdbx_description
1 polymer ?
#
loop_
_entity_poly.entity_id
_entity_poly.type
_entity_poly.pdbx_seq_one_letter_code
_entity_poly.pdbx_strand_id
1 'polypeptide(L)'
;MKKLVKSAVVFASLVFIGTSATMITEKASAASIDPVQKADGQATYIPKGVRDGTATEEHDGFEDGTNSVLQQVPLLRATTGYPDVNAYIKSNKFSTAKIEKQLKSQFPKFNYRNGYGKPEGIVIHETANNSSTITGEINYMSTNYNNAFVHAFVDKSRIIRIHPTENGVWGAGQYANARFIQVELVRSKTFDEFARSINNYAYYAAYLLDQYNLPVDSAHSDGKGTVWSHDAVTRYLGGTTHTDPVSYFNQWGYNFNSFVTLINEKYKAIQASKVTYDKIEYDKGVTAYARVKTAPGNAVWTKPYRTEGSKLVNQLSVYQGKNMRILREAKTPITTWYQFSIDGKVIGWVDTRALDTFYKQSMEQPANLTRYVASNKTGEAYYKVPVVDADVKWGTLAAYKDQKLTVDKQATVEGQLWYRVRTSTTFIGWTKASNLTATSPFDKIEYDKGVTAYARVKTAPGNAVWTKPYRTEGSKLVNQLSVYQGKNMRILREAKTVITTWYQFSIDGKVIGWVDTRALDTFYKQSMEKDTNLTRYVIANKVNEAYYKVPVVDADVRWGTLAAYKGQKLTVDKQATVEGQLWYRIRTSSTFIGWTKASNLSATK
;
A
#
# COMPACT_ATOMS: atom_id res chain seq x y z
N MET A 1 -14.67 -10.61 38.22
CA MET A 1 -14.41 -11.39 36.98
C MET A 1 -14.43 -10.47 35.76
N LYS A 2 -13.27 -10.00 35.31
CA LYS A 2 -13.02 -9.47 33.95
C LYS A 2 -11.53 -9.71 33.67
N LYS A 3 -11.25 -10.65 32.77
CA LYS A 3 -9.89 -11.13 32.42
C LYS A 3 -9.14 -10.02 31.67
N LEU A 4 -8.02 -9.57 32.24
CA LEU A 4 -6.96 -8.84 31.56
C LEU A 4 -6.19 -9.84 30.69
N VAL A 5 -6.29 -9.71 29.37
CA VAL A 5 -5.41 -10.42 28.43
C VAL A 5 -4.27 -9.47 28.08
N LYS A 6 -3.10 -9.73 28.66
CA LYS A 6 -1.81 -9.14 28.26
C LYS A 6 -1.34 -9.86 27.00
N SER A 7 -1.29 -9.17 25.86
CA SER A 7 -0.59 -9.68 24.67
C SER A 7 0.91 -9.43 24.83
N ALA A 8 1.64 -10.49 25.19
CA ALA A 8 3.09 -10.54 25.11
C ALA A 8 3.49 -10.80 23.66
N VAL A 9 4.29 -9.89 23.09
CA VAL A 9 4.96 -10.06 21.79
C VAL A 9 6.18 -10.95 22.03
N VAL A 10 6.11 -12.20 21.57
CA VAL A 10 7.25 -13.12 21.57
C VAL A 10 8.04 -12.89 20.27
N PHE A 11 9.27 -12.39 20.40
CA PHE A 11 10.27 -12.43 19.34
C PHE A 11 10.80 -13.87 19.23
N ALA A 12 10.46 -14.56 18.14
CA ALA A 12 11.09 -15.83 17.78
C ALA A 12 12.31 -15.53 16.89
N SER A 13 13.49 -15.56 17.49
CA SER A 13 14.79 -15.56 16.81
C SER A 13 15.02 -16.96 16.23
N LEU A 14 14.92 -17.13 14.90
CA LEU A 14 15.38 -18.35 14.24
C LEU A 14 16.90 -18.27 14.06
N VAL A 15 17.63 -19.03 14.89
CA VAL A 15 19.06 -19.28 14.73
C VAL A 15 19.22 -20.41 13.72
N PHE A 16 19.81 -20.12 12.56
CA PHE A 16 20.28 -21.13 11.61
C PHE A 16 21.61 -21.69 12.12
N ILE A 17 21.59 -22.93 12.62
CA ILE A 17 22.79 -23.71 12.92
C ILE A 17 23.19 -24.43 11.63
N GLY A 18 24.35 -24.09 11.10
CA GLY A 18 24.95 -24.77 9.97
C GLY A 18 25.47 -26.15 10.37
N THR A 19 25.11 -27.15 9.58
CA THR A 19 25.82 -28.44 9.53
C THR A 19 26.21 -28.71 8.08
N SER A 20 27.53 -28.80 7.88
CA SER A 20 28.17 -29.12 6.62
C SER A 20 27.87 -30.56 6.21
N ALA A 21 27.32 -30.74 5.00
CA ALA A 21 27.29 -32.04 4.33
C ALA A 21 28.36 -32.04 3.23
N THR A 22 29.34 -32.91 3.41
CA THR A 22 30.48 -33.15 2.54
C THR A 22 30.00 -33.65 1.17
N MET A 23 30.25 -32.87 0.11
CA MET A 23 30.07 -33.29 -1.28
C MET A 23 31.24 -34.19 -1.68
N ILE A 24 30.95 -35.46 -1.97
CA ILE A 24 31.87 -36.35 -2.68
C ILE A 24 31.87 -35.92 -4.15
N THR A 25 32.97 -35.34 -4.60
CA THR A 25 33.28 -35.09 -6.00
C THR A 25 33.66 -36.40 -6.69
N GLU A 26 32.85 -36.84 -7.66
CA GLU A 26 33.27 -37.82 -8.65
C GLU A 26 33.52 -37.10 -9.99
N LYS A 27 34.74 -37.29 -10.50
CA LYS A 27 35.28 -36.67 -11.71
C LYS A 27 34.48 -37.10 -12.94
N ALA A 28 33.89 -36.14 -13.65
CA ALA A 28 33.58 -36.32 -15.06
C ALA A 28 34.89 -36.25 -15.86
N SER A 29 35.32 -37.41 -16.36
CA SER A 29 36.40 -37.54 -17.33
C SER A 29 36.00 -36.86 -18.63
N ALA A 30 36.81 -35.92 -19.08
CA ALA A 30 36.74 -35.35 -20.42
C ALA A 30 36.94 -36.47 -21.46
N ALA A 31 36.04 -36.54 -22.44
CA ALA A 31 36.27 -37.23 -23.70
C ALA A 31 36.12 -36.21 -24.84
N SER A 32 37.03 -36.32 -25.80
CA SER A 32 37.44 -35.35 -26.80
C SER A 32 36.32 -34.78 -27.67
N ILE A 33 36.54 -33.51 -28.03
CA ILE A 33 35.90 -32.86 -29.17
C ILE A 33 36.76 -33.25 -30.37
N ASP A 34 36.27 -34.17 -31.22
CA ASP A 34 36.87 -34.43 -32.52
C ASP A 34 36.01 -33.78 -33.63
N PRO A 35 36.63 -33.14 -34.63
CA PRO A 35 35.93 -32.40 -35.66
C PRO A 35 35.23 -33.33 -36.67
N VAL A 36 34.12 -32.82 -37.17
CA VAL A 36 33.26 -33.40 -38.22
C VAL A 36 34.08 -33.91 -39.40
N GLN A 37 34.11 -35.23 -39.59
CA GLN A 37 34.19 -35.82 -40.93
C GLN A 37 32.77 -35.98 -41.48
N LYS A 38 32.50 -35.32 -42.62
CA LYS A 38 31.34 -35.64 -43.44
C LYS A 38 31.48 -37.08 -43.92
N ALA A 39 30.55 -37.94 -43.55
CA ALA A 39 30.33 -39.20 -44.23
C ALA A 39 29.12 -39.01 -45.15
N ASP A 40 29.39 -38.74 -46.41
CA ASP A 40 28.44 -39.00 -47.50
C ASP A 40 28.11 -40.50 -47.51
N GLY A 41 26.82 -40.81 -47.63
CA GLY A 41 26.31 -42.17 -47.78
C GLY A 41 25.91 -42.83 -46.45
N GLN A 42 24.69 -42.58 -45.97
CA GLN A 42 24.09 -43.43 -44.95
C GLN A 42 22.72 -43.91 -45.42
N ALA A 43 22.68 -45.21 -45.70
CA ALA A 43 21.49 -45.95 -46.07
C ALA A 43 20.39 -45.78 -45.02
N THR A 44 19.15 -45.56 -45.48
CA THR A 44 17.95 -45.79 -44.66
C THR A 44 18.06 -47.17 -44.05
N TYR A 45 18.13 -47.25 -42.72
CA TYR A 45 18.18 -48.54 -42.05
C TYR A 45 16.88 -49.30 -42.33
N ILE A 46 16.99 -50.49 -42.95
CA ILE A 46 15.86 -51.37 -43.25
C ILE A 46 15.68 -52.35 -42.07
N PRO A 47 14.48 -52.45 -41.46
CA PRO A 47 14.20 -53.41 -40.39
C PRO A 47 14.65 -54.82 -40.75
N LYS A 48 15.13 -55.59 -39.76
CA LYS A 48 15.67 -56.94 -40.00
C LYS A 48 14.67 -57.84 -40.72
N GLY A 49 13.37 -57.78 -40.36
CA GLY A 49 12.33 -58.57 -41.02
C GLY A 49 12.15 -58.23 -42.51
N VAL A 50 12.24 -56.95 -42.87
CA VAL A 50 12.16 -56.49 -44.28
C VAL A 50 13.44 -56.84 -45.03
N ARG A 51 14.60 -56.66 -44.38
CA ARG A 51 15.91 -57.03 -44.93
C ARG A 51 16.03 -58.53 -45.20
N ASP A 52 15.51 -59.36 -44.30
CA ASP A 52 15.62 -60.82 -44.34
C ASP A 52 14.43 -61.46 -45.11
N GLY A 53 13.50 -60.65 -45.64
CA GLY A 53 12.35 -61.09 -46.45
C GLY A 53 11.23 -61.76 -45.67
N THR A 54 11.22 -61.66 -44.33
CA THR A 54 10.20 -62.23 -43.44
C THR A 54 9.06 -61.25 -43.10
N ALA A 55 9.16 -60.01 -43.58
CA ALA A 55 8.13 -58.97 -43.53
C ALA A 55 8.18 -58.16 -44.84
N THR A 56 7.06 -57.64 -45.33
CA THR A 56 7.03 -56.81 -46.54
C THR A 56 7.13 -55.33 -46.18
N GLU A 57 7.47 -54.47 -47.15
CA GLU A 57 7.42 -53.02 -46.94
C GLU A 57 6.01 -52.49 -46.61
N GLU A 58 4.97 -53.31 -46.81
CA GLU A 58 3.56 -53.00 -46.51
C GLU A 58 3.09 -53.58 -45.18
N HIS A 59 3.84 -54.52 -44.58
CA HIS A 59 3.55 -55.16 -43.31
C HIS A 59 4.68 -54.90 -42.31
N ASP A 60 4.40 -54.13 -41.27
CA ASP A 60 5.34 -53.81 -40.19
C ASP A 60 5.59 -54.98 -39.21
N GLY A 61 5.02 -56.16 -39.49
CA GLY A 61 5.21 -57.38 -38.71
C GLY A 61 4.38 -57.46 -37.42
N PHE A 62 3.41 -56.55 -37.25
CA PHE A 62 2.37 -56.62 -36.22
C PHE A 62 1.01 -56.67 -36.92
N GLU A 63 0.59 -57.85 -37.38
CA GLU A 63 -0.77 -57.97 -37.92
C GLU A 63 -1.78 -57.81 -36.78
N ASP A 64 -2.54 -56.71 -36.84
CA ASP A 64 -3.78 -56.57 -36.10
C ASP A 64 -4.64 -57.77 -36.50
N GLY A 65 -5.00 -58.63 -35.55
CA GLY A 65 -5.75 -59.87 -35.81
C GLY A 65 -7.17 -59.61 -36.29
N THR A 66 -7.34 -59.07 -37.50
CA THR A 66 -8.54 -59.04 -38.34
C THR A 66 -8.14 -58.67 -39.77
N ASN A 67 -8.19 -59.63 -40.70
CA ASN A 67 -8.24 -59.35 -42.13
C ASN A 67 -9.42 -58.43 -42.43
N SER A 68 -9.17 -57.17 -42.78
CA SER A 68 -10.18 -56.27 -43.32
C SER A 68 -9.93 -56.06 -44.81
N VAL A 69 -10.45 -56.98 -45.62
CA VAL A 69 -10.75 -56.72 -47.03
C VAL A 69 -11.62 -55.48 -47.10
N LEU A 70 -11.32 -54.57 -48.04
CA LEU A 70 -12.12 -53.41 -48.40
C LEU A 70 -13.63 -53.71 -48.37
N GLN A 71 -14.29 -53.32 -47.28
CA GLN A 71 -15.73 -53.04 -47.26
C GLN A 71 -15.90 -51.58 -46.87
N GLN A 72 -16.60 -50.83 -47.71
CA GLN A 72 -17.21 -49.58 -47.29
C GLN A 72 -18.05 -49.86 -46.06
N VAL A 73 -17.56 -49.48 -44.89
CA VAL A 73 -18.35 -49.49 -43.67
C VAL A 73 -19.39 -48.38 -43.84
N PRO A 74 -20.70 -48.68 -43.80
CA PRO A 74 -21.72 -47.65 -43.78
C PRO A 74 -21.44 -46.72 -42.59
N LEU A 75 -21.68 -45.42 -42.78
CA LEU A 75 -21.75 -44.41 -41.72
C LEU A 75 -22.92 -44.76 -40.77
N LEU A 76 -22.76 -45.82 -39.97
CA LEU A 76 -23.60 -46.11 -38.83
C LEU A 76 -23.15 -45.17 -37.72
N ARG A 77 -23.87 -44.06 -37.58
CA ARG A 77 -23.85 -43.23 -36.37
C ARG A 77 -24.26 -44.10 -35.17
N ALA A 78 -23.29 -44.71 -34.50
CA ALA A 78 -23.47 -45.19 -33.15
C ALA A 78 -23.40 -43.98 -32.23
N THR A 79 -24.54 -43.35 -31.95
CA THR A 79 -24.71 -42.42 -30.83
C THR A 79 -24.57 -43.21 -29.52
N THR A 80 -23.35 -43.48 -29.07
CA THR A 80 -23.09 -43.80 -27.66
C THR A 80 -23.10 -42.48 -26.89
N GLY A 81 -23.93 -42.40 -25.84
CA GLY A 81 -24.17 -41.18 -25.05
C GLY A 81 -23.01 -40.75 -24.15
N TYR A 82 -21.78 -40.84 -24.63
CA TYR A 82 -20.60 -40.39 -23.89
C TYR A 82 -20.48 -38.86 -23.89
N PRO A 83 -20.01 -38.26 -22.77
CA PRO A 83 -19.70 -36.82 -22.73
C PRO A 83 -18.62 -36.42 -23.75
N ASP A 84 -18.56 -35.14 -24.10
CA ASP A 84 -17.39 -34.61 -24.82
C ASP A 84 -16.12 -34.83 -23.98
N VAL A 85 -15.18 -35.60 -24.53
CA VAL A 85 -13.99 -36.07 -23.80
C VAL A 85 -13.13 -34.89 -23.34
N ASN A 86 -12.93 -33.87 -24.17
CA ASN A 86 -12.12 -32.70 -23.81
C ASN A 86 -12.77 -31.87 -22.71
N ALA A 87 -14.08 -31.64 -22.79
CA ALA A 87 -14.85 -30.97 -21.76
C ALA A 87 -14.83 -31.78 -20.45
N TYR A 88 -14.96 -33.11 -20.52
CA TYR A 88 -14.90 -34.00 -19.37
C TYR A 88 -13.52 -33.98 -18.69
N ILE A 89 -12.43 -34.03 -19.46
CA ILE A 89 -11.05 -33.88 -18.92
C ILE A 89 -10.90 -32.55 -18.18
N LYS A 90 -11.38 -31.45 -18.78
CA LYS A 90 -11.28 -30.10 -18.21
C LYS A 90 -12.13 -29.94 -16.95
N SER A 91 -13.37 -30.44 -16.96
CA SER A 91 -14.28 -30.32 -15.82
C SER A 91 -13.79 -31.12 -14.61
N ASN A 92 -13.21 -32.30 -14.83
CA ASN A 92 -12.65 -33.15 -13.79
C ASN A 92 -11.23 -32.75 -13.35
N LYS A 93 -10.58 -31.79 -14.04
CA LYS A 93 -9.25 -31.26 -13.70
C LYS A 93 -8.18 -32.35 -13.54
N PHE A 94 -8.14 -33.31 -14.46
CA PHE A 94 -7.17 -34.42 -14.39
C PHE A 94 -5.72 -33.92 -14.39
N SER A 95 -4.93 -34.42 -13.44
CA SER A 95 -3.48 -34.30 -13.48
C SER A 95 -2.89 -35.20 -14.57
N THR A 96 -1.70 -34.84 -15.06
CA THR A 96 -0.95 -35.64 -16.03
C THR A 96 0.03 -36.56 -15.30
N ALA A 97 0.19 -37.78 -15.82
CA ALA A 97 1.20 -38.72 -15.33
C ALA A 97 2.62 -38.16 -15.48
N LYS A 98 3.54 -38.65 -14.64
CA LYS A 98 4.98 -38.37 -14.81
C LYS A 98 5.52 -39.19 -15.99
N ILE A 99 6.50 -38.62 -16.69
CA ILE A 99 7.22 -39.34 -17.77
C ILE A 99 8.26 -40.24 -17.11
N GLU A 100 8.02 -41.54 -17.16
CA GLU A 100 8.94 -42.58 -16.72
C GLU A 100 9.93 -42.94 -17.84
N LYS A 101 11.15 -43.33 -17.47
CA LYS A 101 12.17 -43.83 -18.41
C LYS A 101 12.46 -45.29 -18.09
N GLN A 102 12.12 -46.18 -19.01
CA GLN A 102 12.40 -47.62 -18.94
C GLN A 102 13.11 -48.07 -20.22
N LEU A 103 14.24 -47.43 -20.52
CA LEU A 103 14.96 -47.60 -21.78
C LEU A 103 15.44 -49.05 -21.96
N LYS A 104 15.24 -49.61 -23.15
CA LYS A 104 15.69 -50.95 -23.51
C LYS A 104 17.01 -50.86 -24.27
N SER A 105 18.09 -51.40 -23.69
CA SER A 105 19.43 -51.34 -24.28
C SER A 105 19.57 -52.18 -25.55
N GLN A 106 18.76 -53.23 -25.70
CA GLN A 106 18.74 -54.12 -26.86
C GLN A 106 18.15 -53.49 -28.12
N PHE A 107 17.46 -52.35 -28.01
CA PHE A 107 16.86 -51.70 -29.17
C PHE A 107 17.94 -51.02 -30.02
N PRO A 108 17.89 -51.19 -31.35
CA PRO A 108 18.83 -50.55 -32.25
C PRO A 108 18.64 -49.03 -32.20
N LYS A 109 19.74 -48.29 -32.34
CA LYS A 109 19.74 -46.83 -32.40
C LYS A 109 20.17 -46.39 -33.80
N PHE A 110 19.30 -45.67 -34.48
CA PHE A 110 19.56 -45.09 -35.78
C PHE A 110 18.99 -43.68 -35.84
N ASN A 111 19.44 -42.90 -36.82
CA ASN A 111 19.06 -41.50 -36.95
C ASN A 111 17.74 -41.38 -37.74
N TYR A 112 17.04 -40.27 -37.51
CA TYR A 112 16.04 -39.79 -38.47
C TYR A 112 16.73 -39.36 -39.78
N ARG A 113 15.96 -39.18 -40.85
CA ARG A 113 16.49 -38.77 -42.16
C ARG A 113 17.23 -37.43 -42.14
N ASN A 114 16.92 -36.56 -41.19
CA ASN A 114 17.59 -35.26 -41.02
C ASN A 114 18.76 -35.31 -40.02
N GLY A 115 19.04 -36.48 -39.43
CA GLY A 115 20.10 -36.71 -38.44
C GLY A 115 19.57 -36.99 -37.02
N TYR A 116 20.52 -37.22 -36.11
CA TYR A 116 20.24 -37.44 -34.69
C TYR A 116 19.47 -36.25 -34.07
N GLY A 117 18.44 -36.54 -33.27
CA GLY A 117 17.69 -35.51 -32.55
C GLY A 117 16.82 -34.61 -33.42
N LYS A 118 16.56 -34.97 -34.68
CA LYS A 118 15.80 -34.16 -35.64
C LYS A 118 14.53 -34.87 -36.16
N PRO A 119 13.58 -35.22 -35.26
CA PRO A 119 12.27 -35.65 -35.69
C PRO A 119 11.51 -34.48 -36.34
N GLU A 120 10.60 -34.82 -37.26
CA GLU A 120 9.74 -33.86 -37.96
C GLU A 120 8.33 -33.79 -37.36
N GLY A 121 8.03 -34.65 -36.40
CA GLY A 121 6.69 -34.79 -35.83
C GLY A 121 6.54 -36.04 -34.97
N ILE A 122 5.28 -36.33 -34.62
CA ILE A 122 4.86 -37.47 -33.83
C ILE A 122 3.75 -38.24 -34.56
N VAL A 123 3.84 -39.56 -34.59
CA VAL A 123 2.76 -40.48 -34.98
C VAL A 123 2.03 -40.95 -33.73
N ILE A 124 0.72 -40.88 -33.82
CA ILE A 124 -0.21 -41.25 -32.77
C ILE A 124 -0.75 -42.64 -33.11
N HIS A 125 -0.50 -43.60 -32.22
CA HIS A 125 -0.90 -44.99 -32.35
C HIS A 125 -1.86 -45.43 -31.25
N GLU A 126 -2.46 -46.60 -31.44
CA GLU A 126 -3.06 -47.38 -30.36
C GLU A 126 -2.79 -48.88 -30.54
N THR A 127 -2.72 -49.62 -29.43
CA THR A 127 -2.10 -50.96 -29.38
C THR A 127 -2.92 -52.10 -30.01
N ALA A 128 -4.07 -51.81 -30.62
CA ALA A 128 -5.02 -52.74 -31.23
C ALA A 128 -5.57 -53.86 -30.32
N ASN A 129 -5.17 -53.91 -29.05
CA ASN A 129 -5.42 -55.02 -28.13
C ASN A 129 -6.27 -54.59 -26.92
N ASN A 130 -7.53 -55.04 -26.88
CA ASN A 130 -8.49 -54.68 -25.83
C ASN A 130 -8.17 -55.29 -24.44
N SER A 131 -7.30 -56.30 -24.40
CA SER A 131 -7.03 -57.10 -23.19
C SER A 131 -5.67 -56.82 -22.57
N SER A 132 -4.80 -56.08 -23.26
CA SER A 132 -3.43 -55.88 -22.84
C SER A 132 -3.30 -54.83 -21.73
N THR A 133 -2.09 -54.75 -21.19
CA THR A 133 -1.67 -53.72 -20.23
C THR A 133 -0.41 -53.08 -20.76
N ILE A 134 -0.11 -51.84 -20.34
CA ILE A 134 1.12 -51.15 -20.77
C ILE A 134 2.39 -51.97 -20.47
N THR A 135 2.43 -52.72 -19.37
CA THR A 135 3.56 -53.62 -19.06
C THR A 135 3.59 -54.82 -20.01
N GLY A 136 2.43 -55.40 -20.32
CA GLY A 136 2.30 -56.50 -21.27
C GLY A 136 2.77 -56.10 -22.66
N GLU A 137 2.34 -54.93 -23.15
CA GLU A 137 2.75 -54.36 -24.43
C GLU A 137 4.26 -54.11 -24.49
N ILE A 138 4.80 -53.43 -23.47
CA ILE A 138 6.25 -53.18 -23.37
C ILE A 138 7.04 -54.49 -23.36
N ASN A 139 6.57 -55.51 -22.63
CA ASN A 139 7.27 -56.79 -22.56
C ASN A 139 7.21 -57.54 -23.90
N TYR A 140 6.03 -57.62 -24.52
CA TYR A 140 5.84 -58.27 -25.80
C TYR A 140 6.70 -57.63 -26.87
N MET A 141 6.66 -56.30 -26.97
CA MET A 141 7.43 -55.55 -27.96
C MET A 141 8.93 -55.56 -27.63
N SER A 142 9.33 -55.64 -26.35
CA SER A 142 10.74 -55.84 -25.99
C SER A 142 11.28 -57.18 -26.51
N THR A 143 10.48 -58.23 -26.48
CA THR A 143 10.84 -59.56 -27.00
C THR A 143 10.84 -59.58 -28.54
N ASN A 144 9.89 -58.88 -29.17
CA ASN A 144 9.67 -58.88 -30.62
C ASN A 144 10.24 -57.66 -31.36
N TYR A 145 11.20 -56.95 -30.76
CA TYR A 145 11.71 -55.66 -31.25
C TYR A 145 12.35 -55.70 -32.65
N ASN A 146 12.74 -56.90 -33.12
CA ASN A 146 13.25 -57.09 -34.48
C ASN A 146 12.18 -56.87 -35.56
N ASN A 147 10.89 -56.93 -35.17
CA ASN A 147 9.76 -56.65 -36.03
C ASN A 147 9.34 -55.19 -35.86
N ALA A 148 8.92 -54.81 -34.65
CA ALA A 148 8.49 -53.46 -34.34
C ALA A 148 8.86 -53.04 -32.92
N PHE A 149 9.17 -51.75 -32.75
CA PHE A 149 9.22 -51.08 -31.47
C PHE A 149 8.91 -49.59 -31.59
N VAL A 150 8.39 -48.97 -30.53
CA VAL A 150 8.04 -47.53 -30.48
C VAL A 150 8.83 -46.77 -29.41
N HIS A 151 8.69 -45.44 -29.35
CA HIS A 151 9.41 -44.62 -28.36
C HIS A 151 8.81 -44.71 -26.97
N ALA A 152 7.49 -44.75 -26.86
CA ALA A 152 6.79 -44.70 -25.59
C ALA A 152 5.40 -45.32 -25.66
N PHE A 153 4.90 -45.69 -24.48
CA PHE A 153 3.51 -46.08 -24.27
C PHE A 153 2.84 -45.14 -23.28
N VAL A 154 1.54 -44.93 -23.48
CA VAL A 154 0.68 -44.14 -22.61
C VAL A 154 -0.56 -44.94 -22.25
N ASP A 155 -0.93 -44.92 -20.97
CA ASP A 155 -2.22 -45.41 -20.50
C ASP A 155 -2.90 -44.39 -19.58
N LYS A 156 -3.98 -44.79 -18.92
CA LYS A 156 -4.76 -43.96 -17.98
C LYS A 156 -3.94 -43.41 -16.81
N SER A 157 -2.82 -44.02 -16.43
CA SER A 157 -2.05 -43.67 -15.24
C SER A 157 -0.56 -43.44 -15.46
N ARG A 158 0.01 -43.88 -16.58
CA ARG A 158 1.46 -43.85 -16.84
C ARG A 158 1.80 -43.36 -18.24
N ILE A 159 2.97 -42.74 -18.33
CA ILE A 159 3.67 -42.42 -19.59
C ILE A 159 5.06 -43.04 -19.46
N ILE A 160 5.35 -44.06 -20.26
CA ILE A 160 6.62 -44.79 -20.15
C ILE A 160 7.37 -44.69 -21.47
N ARG A 161 8.52 -43.99 -21.44
CA ARG A 161 9.46 -43.92 -22.55
C ARG A 161 10.44 -45.07 -22.48
N ILE A 162 10.51 -45.85 -23.54
CA ILE A 162 11.32 -47.09 -23.65
C ILE A 162 12.43 -47.00 -24.69
N HIS A 163 12.41 -45.99 -25.55
CA HIS A 163 13.50 -45.67 -26.47
C HIS A 163 13.81 -44.15 -26.44
N PRO A 164 15.08 -43.71 -26.61
CA PRO A 164 15.42 -42.30 -26.74
C PRO A 164 14.71 -41.66 -27.95
N THR A 165 14.13 -40.47 -27.78
CA THR A 165 13.39 -39.77 -28.85
C THR A 165 14.30 -39.10 -29.86
N GLU A 166 15.59 -39.07 -29.59
CA GLU A 166 16.62 -38.58 -30.51
C GLU A 166 16.98 -39.57 -31.62
N ASN A 167 16.56 -40.84 -31.47
CA ASN A 167 16.73 -41.92 -32.44
C ASN A 167 15.40 -42.33 -33.05
N GLY A 168 15.41 -42.89 -34.26
CA GLY A 168 14.24 -43.48 -34.90
C GLY A 168 13.82 -44.81 -34.27
N VAL A 169 12.62 -45.27 -34.61
CA VAL A 169 12.04 -46.56 -34.17
C VAL A 169 11.35 -47.26 -35.34
N TRP A 170 10.85 -48.48 -35.16
CA TRP A 170 10.13 -49.24 -36.20
C TRP A 170 8.69 -49.51 -35.78
N GLY A 171 7.75 -48.66 -36.17
CA GLY A 171 6.34 -48.88 -35.80
C GLY A 171 5.32 -48.16 -36.68
N ALA A 172 5.74 -47.55 -37.79
CA ALA A 172 4.82 -46.89 -38.72
C ALA A 172 5.25 -47.00 -40.19
N GLY A 173 5.99 -48.05 -40.55
CA GLY A 173 6.54 -48.18 -41.90
C GLY A 173 7.77 -47.31 -42.17
N GLN A 174 8.54 -47.67 -43.21
CA GLN A 174 9.87 -47.11 -43.46
C GLN A 174 9.90 -45.57 -43.59
N TYR A 175 8.88 -44.98 -44.23
CA TYR A 175 8.83 -43.54 -44.47
C TYR A 175 8.55 -42.73 -43.21
N ALA A 176 7.69 -43.21 -42.30
CA ALA A 176 7.42 -42.54 -41.03
C ALA A 176 8.51 -42.84 -39.99
N ASN A 177 9.09 -44.04 -39.97
CA ASN A 177 10.22 -44.42 -39.10
C ASN A 177 11.41 -43.47 -39.27
N ALA A 178 11.64 -43.00 -40.51
CA ALA A 178 12.70 -42.04 -40.82
C ALA A 178 12.37 -40.60 -40.37
N ARG A 179 11.15 -40.30 -39.93
CA ARG A 179 10.67 -38.92 -39.73
C ARG A 179 10.15 -38.63 -38.33
N PHE A 180 9.48 -39.57 -37.67
CA PHE A 180 8.59 -39.23 -36.57
C PHE A 180 8.89 -40.00 -35.30
N ILE A 181 8.61 -39.34 -34.16
CA ILE A 181 8.47 -40.01 -32.87
C ILE A 181 7.18 -40.83 -32.90
N GLN A 182 7.16 -42.04 -32.37
CA GLN A 182 5.99 -42.92 -32.38
C GLN A 182 5.63 -43.31 -30.95
N VAL A 183 4.37 -43.11 -30.59
CA VAL A 183 3.88 -43.33 -29.23
C VAL A 183 2.60 -44.15 -29.29
N GLU A 184 2.52 -45.16 -28.44
CA GLU A 184 1.39 -46.08 -28.36
C GLU A 184 0.40 -45.68 -27.26
N LEU A 185 -0.89 -45.71 -27.57
CA LEU A 185 -1.96 -45.61 -26.59
C LEU A 185 -2.52 -46.99 -26.26
N VAL A 186 -2.39 -47.41 -25.02
CA VAL A 186 -2.96 -48.67 -24.55
C VAL A 186 -4.48 -48.54 -24.47
N ARG A 187 -5.20 -49.50 -25.05
CA ARG A 187 -6.67 -49.50 -25.05
C ARG A 187 -7.25 -49.52 -23.63
N SER A 188 -8.30 -48.74 -23.44
CA SER A 188 -8.97 -48.47 -22.16
C SER A 188 -10.25 -49.29 -22.04
N LYS A 189 -10.68 -49.58 -20.80
CA LYS A 189 -11.88 -50.41 -20.56
C LYS A 189 -13.14 -49.61 -20.24
N THR A 190 -12.99 -48.36 -19.83
CA THR A 190 -14.10 -47.47 -19.50
C THR A 190 -13.85 -46.06 -20.06
N PHE A 191 -14.91 -45.26 -20.12
CA PHE A 191 -14.83 -43.88 -20.62
C PHE A 191 -13.88 -43.00 -19.77
N ASP A 192 -13.91 -43.16 -18.44
CA ASP A 192 -13.01 -42.40 -17.55
C ASP A 192 -11.55 -42.78 -17.79
N GLU A 193 -11.28 -44.08 -18.00
CA GLU A 193 -9.93 -44.56 -18.33
C GLU A 193 -9.46 -44.00 -19.67
N PHE A 194 -10.34 -43.98 -20.67
CA PHE A 194 -10.06 -43.37 -21.97
C PHE A 194 -9.79 -41.87 -21.85
N ALA A 195 -10.61 -41.12 -21.12
CA ALA A 195 -10.41 -39.69 -20.94
C ALA A 195 -9.08 -39.39 -20.22
N ARG A 196 -8.69 -40.18 -19.21
CA ARG A 196 -7.39 -40.04 -18.54
C ARG A 196 -6.22 -40.39 -19.45
N SER A 197 -6.35 -41.43 -20.26
CA SER A 197 -5.29 -41.83 -21.19
C SER A 197 -5.11 -40.79 -22.29
N ILE A 198 -6.19 -40.23 -22.84
CA ILE A 198 -6.17 -39.07 -23.74
C ILE A 198 -5.53 -37.83 -23.10
N ASN A 199 -5.83 -37.55 -21.82
CA ASN A 199 -5.22 -36.43 -21.08
C ASN A 199 -3.69 -36.57 -20.98
N ASN A 200 -3.21 -37.77 -20.65
CA ASN A 200 -1.79 -38.09 -20.57
C ASN A 200 -1.13 -38.04 -21.95
N TYR A 201 -1.80 -38.58 -22.96
CA TYR A 201 -1.25 -38.71 -24.30
C TYR A 201 -1.11 -37.36 -24.99
N ALA A 202 -2.15 -36.52 -24.91
CA ALA A 202 -2.08 -35.17 -25.44
C ALA A 202 -1.03 -34.31 -24.70
N TYR A 203 -0.80 -34.56 -23.40
CA TYR A 203 0.29 -33.91 -22.66
C TYR A 203 1.65 -34.35 -23.16
N TYR A 204 1.85 -35.65 -23.35
CA TYR A 204 3.14 -36.17 -23.80
C TYR A 204 3.46 -35.74 -25.23
N ALA A 205 2.47 -35.74 -26.13
CA ALA A 205 2.63 -35.21 -27.48
C ALA A 205 2.99 -33.71 -27.45
N ALA A 206 2.28 -32.90 -26.65
CA ALA A 206 2.59 -31.48 -26.48
C ALA A 206 4.00 -31.24 -25.90
N TYR A 207 4.41 -32.05 -24.92
CA TYR A 207 5.75 -32.03 -24.33
C TYR A 207 6.83 -32.33 -25.38
N LEU A 208 6.63 -33.33 -26.25
CA LEU A 208 7.59 -33.70 -27.29
C LEU A 208 7.68 -32.63 -28.38
N LEU A 209 6.55 -32.09 -28.83
CA LEU A 209 6.52 -30.99 -29.80
C LEU A 209 7.25 -29.76 -29.24
N ASP A 210 7.05 -29.43 -27.97
CA ASP A 210 7.77 -28.35 -27.29
C ASP A 210 9.28 -28.65 -27.17
N GLN A 211 9.65 -29.88 -26.79
CA GLN A 211 11.05 -30.31 -26.64
C GLN A 211 11.85 -30.16 -27.93
N TYR A 212 11.24 -30.42 -29.09
CA TYR A 212 11.87 -30.34 -30.40
C TYR A 212 11.56 -29.05 -31.17
N ASN A 213 10.90 -28.07 -30.53
CA ASN A 213 10.50 -26.81 -31.14
C ASN A 213 9.68 -26.99 -32.44
N LEU A 214 8.76 -27.95 -32.43
CA LEU A 214 7.83 -28.24 -33.51
C LEU A 214 6.47 -27.58 -33.20
N PRO A 215 5.80 -26.94 -34.19
CA PRO A 215 4.45 -26.43 -34.02
C PRO A 215 3.45 -27.58 -33.83
N VAL A 216 2.25 -27.29 -33.32
CA VAL A 216 1.13 -28.24 -33.36
C VAL A 216 0.42 -28.07 -34.70
N ASP A 217 0.63 -29.01 -35.62
CA ASP A 217 0.07 -28.98 -36.98
C ASP A 217 -0.40 -30.38 -37.38
N SER A 218 -1.68 -30.53 -37.76
CA SER A 218 -2.27 -31.83 -38.03
C SER A 218 -2.10 -32.23 -39.49
N ALA A 219 -1.45 -33.36 -39.73
CA ALA A 219 -1.33 -33.94 -41.07
C ALA A 219 -2.55 -34.79 -41.47
N HIS A 220 -3.57 -34.89 -40.62
CA HIS A 220 -4.64 -35.87 -40.80
C HIS A 220 -5.49 -35.63 -42.06
N SER A 221 -5.66 -34.37 -42.47
CA SER A 221 -6.46 -34.00 -43.65
C SER A 221 -5.69 -33.72 -44.93
N ASP A 222 -4.38 -33.43 -44.85
CA ASP A 222 -3.61 -32.92 -45.99
C ASP A 222 -2.21 -33.55 -46.16
N GLY A 223 -1.80 -34.46 -45.27
CA GLY A 223 -0.49 -35.10 -45.30
C GLY A 223 0.68 -34.16 -45.00
N LYS A 224 0.43 -33.02 -44.32
CA LYS A 224 1.46 -32.05 -43.95
C LYS A 224 1.31 -31.64 -42.49
N GLY A 225 2.42 -31.59 -41.78
CA GLY A 225 2.44 -31.15 -40.39
C GLY A 225 3.27 -32.05 -39.49
N THR A 226 3.03 -31.93 -38.19
CA THR A 226 3.87 -32.46 -37.12
C THR A 226 3.14 -33.46 -36.23
N VAL A 227 1.81 -33.59 -36.36
CA VAL A 227 0.99 -34.56 -35.63
C VAL A 227 0.24 -35.44 -36.63
N TRP A 228 0.61 -36.72 -36.66
CA TRP A 228 0.15 -37.71 -37.63
C TRP A 228 -0.63 -38.82 -36.92
N SER A 229 -1.74 -39.29 -37.50
CA SER A 229 -2.25 -40.63 -37.18
C SER A 229 -1.52 -41.66 -38.01
N HIS A 230 -1.49 -42.92 -37.59
CA HIS A 230 -0.97 -43.99 -38.44
C HIS A 230 -1.79 -44.11 -39.75
N ASP A 231 -3.10 -43.90 -39.67
CA ASP A 231 -3.97 -43.75 -40.86
C ASP A 231 -3.49 -42.67 -41.84
N ALA A 232 -3.01 -41.52 -41.36
CA ALA A 232 -2.49 -40.46 -42.23
C ALA A 232 -1.14 -40.86 -42.85
N VAL A 233 -0.33 -41.63 -42.14
CA VAL A 233 0.89 -42.21 -42.70
C VAL A 233 0.53 -43.16 -43.85
N THR A 234 -0.41 -44.08 -43.64
CA THR A 234 -0.90 -45.00 -44.68
C THR A 234 -1.38 -44.24 -45.92
N ARG A 235 -2.22 -43.20 -45.74
CA ARG A 235 -2.83 -42.48 -46.86
C ARG A 235 -1.86 -41.56 -47.63
N TYR A 236 -0.87 -40.97 -46.97
CA TYR A 236 -0.04 -39.92 -47.58
C TYR A 236 1.43 -40.28 -47.76
N LEU A 237 1.96 -41.24 -46.98
CA LEU A 237 3.35 -41.69 -47.08
C LEU A 237 3.45 -43.13 -47.60
N GLY A 238 2.52 -44.00 -47.23
CA GLY A 238 2.56 -45.43 -47.54
C GLY A 238 3.60 -46.19 -46.69
N GLY A 239 3.91 -47.43 -47.09
CA GLY A 239 4.83 -48.30 -46.36
C GLY A 239 4.26 -48.93 -45.07
N THR A 240 2.95 -48.85 -44.90
CA THR A 240 2.13 -49.46 -43.83
C THR A 240 0.67 -49.42 -44.29
N THR A 241 -0.18 -50.28 -43.73
CA THR A 241 -1.61 -50.38 -44.05
C THR A 241 -2.52 -50.08 -42.86
N HIS A 242 -1.94 -49.73 -41.71
CA HIS A 242 -2.68 -49.53 -40.46
C HIS A 242 -3.51 -48.25 -40.47
N THR A 243 -4.59 -48.25 -39.67
CA THR A 243 -5.58 -47.15 -39.62
C THR A 243 -5.81 -46.59 -38.22
N ASP A 244 -4.97 -46.96 -37.25
CA ASP A 244 -5.00 -46.41 -35.90
C ASP A 244 -4.69 -44.90 -35.87
N PRO A 245 -5.20 -44.17 -34.85
CA PRO A 245 -6.12 -44.61 -33.80
C PRO A 245 -7.59 -44.30 -34.15
N VAL A 246 -7.91 -44.12 -35.44
CA VAL A 246 -9.16 -43.48 -35.89
C VAL A 246 -10.38 -44.25 -35.41
N SER A 247 -10.43 -45.56 -35.67
CA SER A 247 -11.56 -46.41 -35.28
C SER A 247 -11.70 -46.50 -33.76
N TYR A 248 -10.58 -46.64 -33.03
CA TYR A 248 -10.57 -46.69 -31.58
C TYR A 248 -11.06 -45.38 -30.94
N PHE A 249 -10.65 -44.21 -31.43
CA PHE A 249 -11.19 -42.94 -30.95
C PHE A 249 -12.70 -42.82 -31.20
N ASN A 250 -13.15 -43.24 -32.38
CA ASN A 250 -14.58 -43.20 -32.74
C ASN A 250 -15.43 -44.08 -31.80
N GLN A 251 -14.91 -45.21 -31.29
CA GLN A 251 -15.63 -46.07 -30.31
C GLN A 251 -16.01 -45.31 -29.02
N TRP A 252 -15.24 -44.29 -28.65
CA TRP A 252 -15.46 -43.47 -27.46
C TRP A 252 -16.17 -42.14 -27.75
N GLY A 253 -16.74 -41.96 -28.95
CA GLY A 253 -17.31 -40.69 -29.38
C GLY A 253 -16.27 -39.58 -29.56
N TYR A 254 -15.00 -39.95 -29.76
CA TYR A 254 -13.88 -39.04 -29.91
C TYR A 254 -13.33 -39.08 -31.35
N ASN A 255 -12.51 -38.10 -31.73
CA ASN A 255 -11.90 -38.07 -33.06
C ASN A 255 -10.51 -37.41 -33.01
N PHE A 256 -9.75 -37.59 -34.09
CA PHE A 256 -8.36 -37.12 -34.16
C PHE A 256 -8.24 -35.59 -34.07
N ASN A 257 -9.15 -34.83 -34.67
CA ASN A 257 -9.13 -33.37 -34.61
C ASN A 257 -9.37 -32.85 -33.18
N SER A 258 -10.27 -33.49 -32.43
CA SER A 258 -10.47 -33.20 -31.01
C SER A 258 -9.22 -33.51 -30.19
N PHE A 259 -8.48 -34.58 -30.53
CA PHE A 259 -7.20 -34.90 -29.90
C PHE A 259 -6.13 -33.84 -30.17
N VAL A 260 -5.97 -33.40 -31.42
CA VAL A 260 -5.03 -32.33 -31.78
C VAL A 260 -5.40 -31.01 -31.09
N THR A 261 -6.69 -30.72 -30.94
CA THR A 261 -7.17 -29.55 -30.18
C THR A 261 -6.65 -29.59 -28.74
N LEU A 262 -6.73 -30.74 -28.08
CA LEU A 262 -6.22 -30.91 -26.72
C LEU A 262 -4.68 -30.81 -26.65
N ILE A 263 -3.96 -31.34 -27.65
CA ILE A 263 -2.50 -31.16 -27.76
C ILE A 263 -2.16 -29.67 -27.82
N ASN A 264 -2.85 -28.89 -28.66
CA ASN A 264 -2.61 -27.46 -28.81
C ASN A 264 -2.86 -26.68 -27.51
N GLU A 265 -3.94 -27.00 -26.79
CA GLU A 265 -4.21 -26.40 -25.48
C GLU A 265 -3.08 -26.66 -24.48
N LYS A 266 -2.59 -27.91 -24.42
CA LYS A 266 -1.50 -28.30 -23.52
C LYS A 266 -0.16 -27.70 -23.95
N TYR A 267 0.11 -27.62 -25.24
CA TYR A 267 1.31 -26.97 -25.79
C TYR A 267 1.36 -25.50 -25.40
N LYS A 268 0.24 -24.76 -25.55
CA LYS A 268 0.13 -23.37 -25.10
C LYS A 268 0.34 -23.23 -23.58
N ALA A 269 -0.18 -24.17 -22.79
CA ALA A 269 0.03 -24.18 -21.34
C ALA A 269 1.52 -24.41 -20.97
N ILE A 270 2.22 -25.30 -21.69
CA ILE A 270 3.67 -25.52 -21.54
C ILE A 270 4.45 -24.26 -21.92
N GLN A 271 4.10 -23.59 -23.03
CA GLN A 271 4.76 -22.33 -23.41
C GLN A 271 4.52 -21.22 -22.37
N ALA A 272 3.29 -21.11 -21.85
CA ALA A 272 2.94 -20.11 -20.85
C ALA A 272 3.69 -20.31 -19.52
N SER A 273 4.00 -21.56 -19.14
CA SER A 273 4.75 -21.85 -17.91
C SER A 273 6.25 -21.53 -18.01
N LYS A 274 6.78 -21.31 -19.22
CA LYS A 274 8.18 -20.87 -19.44
C LYS A 274 8.39 -19.36 -19.22
N VAL A 275 7.33 -18.56 -19.16
CA VAL A 275 7.44 -17.10 -18.95
C VAL A 275 7.85 -16.82 -17.50
N THR A 276 9.09 -16.38 -17.29
CA THR A 276 9.58 -15.99 -15.96
C THR A 276 9.15 -14.56 -15.65
N TYR A 277 8.26 -14.40 -14.66
CA TYR A 277 7.89 -13.09 -14.13
C TYR A 277 8.91 -12.59 -13.11
N ASP A 278 9.13 -11.28 -13.12
CA ASP A 278 9.95 -10.62 -12.10
C ASP A 278 9.23 -10.69 -10.75
N LYS A 279 9.95 -11.09 -9.69
CA LYS A 279 9.45 -11.04 -8.32
C LYS A 279 9.51 -9.61 -7.79
N ILE A 280 8.48 -9.22 -7.03
CA ILE A 280 8.49 -7.95 -6.29
C ILE A 280 9.31 -8.17 -5.01
N GLU A 281 10.44 -7.46 -4.88
CA GLU A 281 11.33 -7.53 -3.72
C GLU A 281 10.71 -6.85 -2.49
N TYR A 282 10.07 -5.69 -2.69
CA TYR A 282 9.25 -5.04 -1.69
C TYR A 282 8.15 -4.18 -2.33
N ASP A 283 7.10 -3.89 -1.57
CA ASP A 283 6.06 -2.93 -1.89
C ASP A 283 5.60 -2.22 -0.61
N LYS A 284 5.78 -0.89 -0.54
CA LYS A 284 5.47 -0.08 0.64
C LYS A 284 4.70 1.18 0.29
N GLY A 285 3.86 1.66 1.22
CA GLY A 285 3.21 2.95 1.11
C GLY A 285 4.20 4.11 1.28
N VAL A 286 4.05 5.17 0.49
CA VAL A 286 4.89 6.38 0.56
C VAL A 286 4.04 7.64 0.44
N THR A 287 4.62 8.80 0.75
CA THR A 287 4.03 10.11 0.49
C THR A 287 5.04 10.95 -0.27
N ALA A 288 4.80 11.10 -1.56
CA ALA A 288 5.63 11.87 -2.47
C ALA A 288 4.79 12.45 -3.62
N TYR A 289 5.36 13.41 -4.32
CA TYR A 289 4.82 13.97 -5.55
C TYR A 289 5.92 14.04 -6.61
N ALA A 290 5.53 13.73 -7.83
CA ALA A 290 6.41 13.76 -8.98
C ALA A 290 5.71 14.31 -10.23
N ARG A 291 6.50 14.64 -11.24
CA ARG A 291 6.04 14.96 -12.60
C ARG A 291 6.77 14.10 -13.60
N VAL A 292 6.19 13.93 -14.79
CA VAL A 292 6.86 13.24 -15.89
C VAL A 292 8.12 14.00 -16.29
N LYS A 293 9.28 13.34 -16.20
CA LYS A 293 10.57 13.83 -16.67
C LYS A 293 10.81 13.43 -18.13
N THR A 294 10.60 12.15 -18.44
CA THR A 294 10.84 11.59 -19.78
C THR A 294 9.72 10.62 -20.15
N ALA A 295 8.84 11.03 -21.08
CA ALA A 295 7.73 10.20 -21.54
C ALA A 295 8.10 9.15 -22.62
N PRO A 296 8.95 9.44 -23.63
CA PRO A 296 9.24 8.47 -24.68
C PRO A 296 9.79 7.15 -24.13
N GLY A 297 9.27 6.02 -24.65
CA GLY A 297 9.66 4.67 -24.22
C GLY A 297 9.15 4.24 -22.84
N ASN A 298 8.33 5.05 -22.17
CA ASN A 298 7.81 4.78 -20.84
C ASN A 298 6.29 4.61 -20.85
N ALA A 299 5.82 3.65 -20.06
CA ALA A 299 4.41 3.28 -19.99
C ALA A 299 3.95 3.11 -18.54
N VAL A 300 2.64 3.19 -18.37
CA VAL A 300 1.94 2.98 -17.11
C VAL A 300 1.28 1.61 -17.13
N TRP A 301 1.40 0.88 -16.02
CA TRP A 301 1.00 -0.51 -15.91
C TRP A 301 0.08 -0.74 -14.70
N THR A 302 -0.75 -1.80 -14.73
CA THR A 302 -1.63 -2.15 -13.61
C THR A 302 -0.86 -2.65 -12.38
N LYS A 303 0.33 -3.22 -12.61
CA LYS A 303 1.35 -3.65 -11.64
C LYS A 303 2.73 -3.31 -12.22
N PRO A 304 3.83 -3.33 -11.45
CA PRO A 304 5.18 -3.19 -12.01
C PRO A 304 5.38 -4.06 -13.27
N TYR A 305 6.04 -3.52 -14.29
CA TYR A 305 6.24 -4.23 -15.57
C TYR A 305 6.94 -5.58 -15.35
N ARG A 306 6.60 -6.58 -16.19
CA ARG A 306 7.08 -7.99 -16.12
C ARG A 306 6.74 -8.76 -14.85
N THR A 307 5.90 -8.22 -13.96
CA THR A 307 5.35 -8.99 -12.84
C THR A 307 4.07 -9.74 -13.26
N GLU A 308 3.74 -10.80 -12.53
CA GLU A 308 2.58 -11.64 -12.83
C GLU A 308 1.27 -10.85 -12.86
N GLY A 309 0.58 -10.93 -14.00
CA GLY A 309 -0.69 -10.23 -14.25
C GLY A 309 -0.56 -8.72 -14.51
N SER A 310 0.66 -8.20 -14.73
CA SER A 310 0.86 -6.82 -15.19
C SER A 310 0.29 -6.62 -16.59
N LYS A 311 -0.50 -5.56 -16.78
CA LYS A 311 -1.12 -5.18 -18.04
C LYS A 311 -0.84 -3.70 -18.33
N LEU A 312 -0.67 -3.36 -19.60
CA LEU A 312 -0.51 -1.98 -20.05
C LEU A 312 -1.78 -1.18 -19.74
N VAL A 313 -1.63 -0.03 -19.10
CA VAL A 313 -2.72 0.94 -18.86
C VAL A 313 -2.73 1.99 -19.95
N ASN A 314 -1.62 2.72 -20.11
CA ASN A 314 -1.45 3.74 -21.14
C ASN A 314 0.04 4.11 -21.32
N GLN A 315 0.37 4.86 -22.36
CA GLN A 315 1.67 5.51 -22.49
C GLN A 315 1.83 6.62 -21.44
N LEU A 316 3.06 6.83 -20.93
CA LEU A 316 3.32 7.83 -19.89
C LEU A 316 3.05 9.27 -20.39
N SER A 317 3.19 9.51 -21.69
CA SER A 317 2.96 10.82 -22.33
C SER A 317 1.58 11.42 -22.07
N VAL A 318 0.56 10.59 -21.82
CA VAL A 318 -0.80 11.04 -21.50
C VAL A 318 -0.85 11.85 -20.20
N TYR A 319 0.13 11.67 -19.31
CA TYR A 319 0.19 12.32 -18.01
C TYR A 319 1.23 13.46 -17.95
N GLN A 320 1.76 13.89 -19.10
CA GLN A 320 2.73 14.98 -19.19
C GLN A 320 2.15 16.27 -18.59
N GLY A 321 2.94 16.97 -17.77
CA GLY A 321 2.54 18.23 -17.13
C GLY A 321 1.57 18.10 -15.94
N LYS A 322 1.13 16.89 -15.60
CA LYS A 322 0.30 16.64 -14.42
C LYS A 322 1.15 16.40 -13.18
N ASN A 323 0.67 16.90 -12.03
CA ASN A 323 1.21 16.50 -10.73
C ASN A 323 0.72 15.09 -10.40
N MET A 324 1.66 14.20 -10.13
CA MET A 324 1.40 12.80 -9.84
C MET A 324 1.59 12.58 -8.34
N ARG A 325 0.50 12.32 -7.62
CA ARG A 325 0.58 11.96 -6.21
C ARG A 325 1.02 10.51 -6.10
N ILE A 326 2.20 10.29 -5.51
CA ILE A 326 2.77 8.94 -5.35
C ILE A 326 2.24 8.33 -4.06
N LEU A 327 1.71 7.11 -4.19
CA LEU A 327 1.04 6.38 -3.11
C LEU A 327 1.87 5.22 -2.61
N ARG A 328 2.59 4.55 -3.51
CA ARG A 328 3.38 3.35 -3.20
C ARG A 328 4.68 3.31 -4.00
N GLU A 329 5.66 2.63 -3.42
CA GLU A 329 6.96 2.32 -4.02
C GLU A 329 7.16 0.81 -3.99
N ALA A 330 7.47 0.22 -5.14
CA ALA A 330 7.78 -1.20 -5.25
C ALA A 330 9.10 -1.43 -5.98
N LYS A 331 9.88 -2.39 -5.51
CA LYS A 331 11.17 -2.77 -6.13
C LYS A 331 11.05 -4.10 -6.82
N THR A 332 11.63 -4.16 -8.01
CA THR A 332 11.82 -5.37 -8.83
C THR A 332 13.31 -5.48 -9.19
N PRO A 333 13.77 -6.65 -9.68
CA PRO A 333 15.15 -6.81 -10.13
C PRO A 333 15.58 -5.76 -11.17
N ILE A 334 14.64 -5.29 -12.00
CA ILE A 334 14.95 -4.34 -13.08
C ILE A 334 14.96 -2.88 -12.65
N THR A 335 14.05 -2.45 -11.76
CA THR A 335 13.94 -1.04 -11.31
C THR A 335 13.00 -0.89 -10.12
N THR A 336 12.89 0.34 -9.61
CA THR A 336 11.85 0.76 -8.68
C THR A 336 10.68 1.37 -9.45
N TRP A 337 9.47 1.13 -8.96
CA TRP A 337 8.21 1.57 -9.55
C TRP A 337 7.43 2.42 -8.56
N TYR A 338 6.78 3.47 -9.05
CA TYR A 338 5.84 4.27 -8.29
C TYR A 338 4.40 4.03 -8.74
N GLN A 339 3.54 3.69 -7.77
CA GLN A 339 2.10 3.78 -7.96
C GLN A 339 1.67 5.22 -7.76
N PHE A 340 0.92 5.79 -8.71
CA PHE A 340 0.48 7.17 -8.63
C PHE A 340 -1.02 7.32 -8.83
N SER A 341 -1.52 8.47 -8.37
CA SER A 341 -2.88 8.96 -8.58
C SER A 341 -2.86 10.38 -9.14
N ILE A 342 -3.92 10.72 -9.88
CA ILE A 342 -4.23 12.06 -10.39
C ILE A 342 -5.72 12.28 -10.11
N ASP A 343 -6.08 13.47 -9.62
CA ASP A 343 -7.47 13.84 -9.30
C ASP A 343 -8.19 12.79 -8.42
N GLY A 344 -7.49 12.29 -7.41
CA GLY A 344 -7.97 11.32 -6.41
C GLY A 344 -8.04 9.88 -6.90
N LYS A 345 -7.80 9.63 -8.20
CA LYS A 345 -7.94 8.31 -8.82
C LYS A 345 -6.60 7.64 -9.00
N VAL A 346 -6.47 6.40 -8.53
CA VAL A 346 -5.28 5.57 -8.76
C VAL A 346 -5.21 5.20 -10.24
N ILE A 347 -4.08 5.49 -10.88
CA ILE A 347 -3.89 5.27 -12.32
C ILE A 347 -3.11 3.97 -12.58
N GLY A 348 -1.96 3.80 -11.93
CA GLY A 348 -1.10 2.64 -12.16
C GLY A 348 0.32 2.85 -11.67
N TRP A 349 1.22 1.99 -12.15
CA TRP A 349 2.63 1.93 -11.81
C TRP A 349 3.50 2.42 -12.97
N VAL A 350 4.51 3.23 -12.65
CA VAL A 350 5.47 3.79 -13.61
C VAL A 350 6.89 3.67 -13.06
N ASP A 351 7.87 3.51 -13.95
CA ASP A 351 9.28 3.49 -13.60
C ASP A 351 9.71 4.82 -12.97
N THR A 352 10.32 4.78 -11.79
CA THR A 352 10.72 6.00 -11.08
C THR A 352 11.75 6.83 -11.85
N ARG A 353 12.55 6.20 -12.73
CA ARG A 353 13.56 6.89 -13.57
C ARG A 353 12.94 7.84 -14.59
N ALA A 354 11.67 7.62 -14.97
CA ALA A 354 10.93 8.46 -15.90
C ALA A 354 10.33 9.71 -15.23
N LEU A 355 10.51 9.86 -13.91
CA LEU A 355 9.87 10.89 -13.10
C LEU A 355 10.88 11.86 -12.50
N ASP A 356 10.45 13.11 -12.31
CA ASP A 356 11.11 14.11 -11.49
C ASP A 356 10.34 14.24 -10.18
N THR A 357 10.92 13.75 -9.08
CA THR A 357 10.28 13.75 -7.76
C THR A 357 10.64 15.03 -7.02
N PHE A 358 9.69 15.97 -6.98
CA PHE A 358 9.89 17.30 -6.41
C PHE A 358 9.47 17.41 -4.93
N TYR A 359 8.73 16.43 -4.41
CA TYR A 359 8.46 16.30 -2.98
C TYR A 359 8.48 14.83 -2.53
N LYS A 360 9.13 14.57 -1.40
CA LYS A 360 9.04 13.32 -0.64
C LYS A 360 9.09 13.63 0.84
N GLN A 361 8.44 12.83 1.66
CA GLN A 361 8.35 13.07 3.10
C GLN A 361 9.72 13.23 3.81
N SER A 362 10.78 12.61 3.30
CA SER A 362 12.15 12.77 3.84
C SER A 362 12.76 14.15 3.63
N MET A 363 12.13 15.02 2.84
CA MET A 363 12.54 16.42 2.69
C MET A 363 12.08 17.31 3.87
N GLU A 364 11.17 16.81 4.71
CA GLU A 364 10.64 17.56 5.84
C GLU A 364 11.65 17.65 6.98
N GLN A 365 11.96 18.88 7.41
CA GLN A 365 12.87 19.17 8.52
C GLN A 365 12.09 19.59 9.77
N PRO A 366 12.56 19.25 10.98
CA PRO A 366 11.95 19.74 12.21
C PRO A 366 12.08 21.27 12.33
N ALA A 367 11.09 21.88 12.98
CA ALA A 367 11.08 23.29 13.32
C ALA A 367 10.41 23.48 14.69
N ASN A 368 10.66 24.62 15.34
CA ASN A 368 9.95 25.00 16.56
C ASN A 368 9.74 26.52 16.55
N LEU A 369 8.72 26.96 15.82
CA LEU A 369 8.46 28.38 15.60
C LEU A 369 7.05 28.72 16.05
N THR A 370 6.90 29.89 16.69
CA THR A 370 5.58 30.50 16.86
C THR A 370 5.28 31.40 15.67
N ARG A 371 4.09 31.24 15.10
CA ARG A 371 3.59 32.02 13.95
C ARG A 371 2.12 32.38 14.12
N TYR A 372 1.69 33.37 13.36
CA TYR A 372 0.30 33.80 13.22
C TYR A 372 -0.05 33.90 11.74
N VAL A 373 -1.33 33.76 11.41
CA VAL A 373 -1.82 34.02 10.05
C VAL A 373 -1.61 35.50 9.72
N ALA A 374 -0.95 35.81 8.60
CA ALA A 374 -0.79 37.20 8.18
C ALA A 374 -2.17 37.80 7.85
N SER A 375 -2.38 39.07 8.22
CA SER A 375 -3.72 39.70 8.19
C SER A 375 -4.37 39.72 6.81
N ASN A 376 -3.57 39.85 5.75
CA ASN A 376 -4.00 39.82 4.34
C ASN A 376 -3.97 38.41 3.71
N LYS A 377 -3.76 37.36 4.50
CA LYS A 377 -3.57 35.97 4.04
C LYS A 377 -4.54 34.97 4.64
N THR A 378 -5.63 35.45 5.25
CA THR A 378 -6.67 34.59 5.85
C THR A 378 -7.41 33.72 4.82
N GLY A 379 -7.53 34.18 3.56
CA GLY A 379 -8.13 33.41 2.47
C GLY A 379 -7.24 32.32 1.88
N GLU A 380 -5.95 32.27 2.24
CA GLU A 380 -5.01 31.31 1.69
C GLU A 380 -5.27 29.89 2.21
N ALA A 381 -4.93 28.91 1.39
CA ALA A 381 -5.20 27.51 1.69
C ALA A 381 -4.12 26.85 2.55
N TYR A 382 -4.52 25.79 3.25
CA TYR A 382 -3.61 24.81 3.83
C TYR A 382 -3.92 23.41 3.30
N TYR A 383 -2.89 22.56 3.29
CA TYR A 383 -2.86 21.29 2.56
C TYR A 383 -2.35 20.15 3.45
N LYS A 384 -2.66 18.90 3.09
CA LYS A 384 -2.14 17.71 3.80
C LYS A 384 -0.62 17.55 3.69
N VAL A 385 -0.06 18.00 2.58
CA VAL A 385 1.37 17.97 2.22
C VAL A 385 1.77 19.32 1.62
N PRO A 386 3.06 19.70 1.57
CA PRO A 386 3.52 20.99 1.04
C PRO A 386 3.47 21.06 -0.50
N VAL A 387 2.31 20.78 -1.10
CA VAL A 387 2.05 20.80 -2.54
C VAL A 387 0.68 21.42 -2.78
N VAL A 388 0.57 22.32 -3.76
CA VAL A 388 -0.71 22.88 -4.20
C VAL A 388 -1.39 21.87 -5.10
N ASP A 389 -2.35 21.15 -4.53
CA ASP A 389 -3.15 20.14 -5.22
C ASP A 389 -4.54 20.07 -4.57
N ALA A 390 -5.58 19.97 -5.38
CA ALA A 390 -6.97 20.01 -4.94
C ALA A 390 -7.32 18.84 -4.01
N ASP A 391 -6.77 17.65 -4.26
CA ASP A 391 -7.07 16.42 -3.50
C ASP A 391 -6.51 16.46 -2.07
N VAL A 392 -5.53 17.33 -1.84
CA VAL A 392 -4.87 17.50 -0.55
C VAL A 392 -5.15 18.86 0.08
N LYS A 393 -5.98 19.71 -0.55
CA LYS A 393 -6.43 20.96 0.05
C LYS A 393 -7.47 20.66 1.13
N TRP A 394 -7.20 21.08 2.36
CA TRP A 394 -8.08 20.81 3.51
C TRP A 394 -8.92 22.00 3.96
N GLY A 395 -8.56 23.21 3.57
CA GLY A 395 -9.32 24.41 3.92
C GLY A 395 -8.56 25.70 3.69
N THR A 396 -9.01 26.78 4.34
CA THR A 396 -8.38 28.10 4.35
C THR A 396 -7.96 28.53 5.75
N LEU A 397 -7.01 29.46 5.84
CA LEU A 397 -6.46 29.93 7.12
C LEU A 397 -7.41 30.83 7.94
N ALA A 398 -8.62 31.10 7.44
CA ALA A 398 -9.56 32.05 8.03
C ALA A 398 -9.96 31.68 9.46
N ALA A 399 -10.18 30.39 9.74
CA ALA A 399 -10.53 29.89 11.07
C ALA A 399 -9.41 30.05 12.12
N TYR A 400 -8.17 30.27 11.65
CA TYR A 400 -6.99 30.40 12.49
C TYR A 400 -6.48 31.84 12.57
N LYS A 401 -7.28 32.81 12.10
CA LYS A 401 -6.99 34.23 12.28
C LYS A 401 -6.84 34.55 13.77
N ASP A 402 -5.81 35.32 14.09
CA ASP A 402 -5.46 35.75 15.45
C ASP A 402 -5.18 34.57 16.42
N GLN A 403 -5.01 33.35 15.93
CA GLN A 403 -4.61 32.22 16.77
C GLN A 403 -3.09 32.06 16.77
N LYS A 404 -2.54 31.73 17.93
CA LYS A 404 -1.15 31.32 18.06
C LYS A 404 -0.95 29.93 17.45
N LEU A 405 -0.13 29.84 16.42
CA LEU A 405 0.21 28.60 15.73
C LEU A 405 1.64 28.18 16.06
N THR A 406 1.82 26.87 16.22
CA THR A 406 3.14 26.25 16.31
C THR A 406 3.50 25.64 14.96
N VAL A 407 4.68 25.96 14.46
CA VAL A 407 5.30 25.28 13.32
C VAL A 407 6.26 24.24 13.86
N ASP A 408 6.00 22.99 13.50
CA ASP A 408 6.78 21.86 14.00
C ASP A 408 7.67 21.22 12.93
N LYS A 409 7.36 21.48 11.66
CA LYS A 409 8.19 21.10 10.52
C LYS A 409 8.18 22.18 9.44
N GLN A 410 9.20 22.15 8.61
CA GLN A 410 9.32 22.96 7.41
C GLN A 410 9.86 22.12 6.24
N ALA A 411 9.57 22.54 5.02
CA ALA A 411 10.09 21.92 3.81
C ALA A 411 10.18 22.97 2.70
N THR A 412 11.24 22.91 1.90
CA THR A 412 11.33 23.70 0.66
C THR A 412 10.94 22.80 -0.50
N VAL A 413 9.85 23.14 -1.17
CA VAL A 413 9.30 22.40 -2.31
C VAL A 413 9.20 23.37 -3.47
N GLU A 414 9.87 23.05 -4.58
CA GLU A 414 9.90 23.89 -5.79
C GLU A 414 10.32 25.35 -5.50
N GLY A 415 11.33 25.51 -4.64
CA GLY A 415 11.85 26.82 -4.23
C GLY A 415 10.95 27.60 -3.26
N GLN A 416 9.80 27.07 -2.86
CA GLN A 416 8.89 27.70 -1.90
C GLN A 416 9.09 27.08 -0.52
N LEU A 417 9.23 27.91 0.51
CA LEU A 417 9.26 27.44 1.89
C LEU A 417 7.83 27.20 2.40
N TRP A 418 7.61 26.02 2.97
CA TRP A 418 6.35 25.61 3.57
C TRP A 418 6.53 25.32 5.06
N TYR A 419 5.50 25.63 5.83
CA TYR A 419 5.41 25.34 7.25
C TYR A 419 4.28 24.38 7.54
N ARG A 420 4.58 23.36 8.33
CA ARG A 420 3.61 22.46 8.93
C ARG A 420 3.11 23.07 10.22
N VAL A 421 1.84 23.42 10.25
CA VAL A 421 1.20 24.19 11.32
C VAL A 421 0.27 23.33 12.16
N ARG A 422 0.18 23.71 13.43
CA ARG A 422 -0.76 23.14 14.39
C ARG A 422 -1.15 24.15 15.45
N THR A 423 -2.31 23.93 16.06
CA THR A 423 -2.64 24.52 17.36
C THR A 423 -1.89 23.76 18.47
N SER A 424 -2.15 24.07 19.74
CA SER A 424 -1.60 23.32 20.86
C SER A 424 -1.99 21.83 20.85
N THR A 425 -3.12 21.47 20.25
CA THR A 425 -3.68 20.11 20.29
C THR A 425 -4.01 19.51 18.93
N THR A 426 -4.05 20.30 17.85
CA THR A 426 -4.60 19.87 16.57
C THR A 426 -3.63 20.13 15.42
N PHE A 427 -3.30 19.08 14.68
CA PHE A 427 -2.63 19.21 13.38
C PHE A 427 -3.55 19.91 12.38
N ILE A 428 -3.07 21.00 11.77
CA ILE A 428 -3.85 21.76 10.79
C ILE A 428 -3.45 21.33 9.37
N GLY A 429 -2.17 21.42 9.03
CA GLY A 429 -1.70 21.11 7.67
C GLY A 429 -0.40 21.84 7.32
N TRP A 430 -0.11 21.93 6.03
CA TRP A 430 0.98 22.68 5.44
C TRP A 430 0.46 23.93 4.75
N THR A 431 1.11 25.07 4.99
CA THR A 431 0.87 26.32 4.26
C THR A 431 2.21 26.94 3.87
N LYS A 432 2.22 27.78 2.83
CA LYS A 432 3.41 28.55 2.48
C LYS A 432 3.82 29.42 3.67
N ALA A 433 5.12 29.53 3.93
CA ALA A 433 5.66 30.33 5.02
C ALA A 433 5.28 31.82 4.89
N SER A 434 5.15 32.31 3.65
CA SER A 434 4.71 33.68 3.34
C SER A 434 3.25 33.99 3.72
N ASN A 435 2.43 32.98 4.01
CA ASN A 435 1.07 33.17 4.52
C ASN A 435 1.05 33.48 6.02
N LEU A 436 2.21 33.37 6.69
CA LEU A 436 2.36 33.48 8.13
C LEU A 436 3.34 34.59 8.49
N THR A 437 3.21 35.09 9.71
CA THR A 437 4.08 36.12 10.28
C THR A 437 4.58 35.73 11.66
N ALA A 438 5.76 36.22 12.05
CA ALA A 438 6.26 36.14 13.41
C ALA A 438 5.69 37.25 14.31
N THR A 439 5.12 38.30 13.72
CA THR A 439 4.55 39.43 14.45
C THR A 439 3.24 39.01 15.09
N SER A 440 3.16 39.15 16.41
CA SER A 440 1.92 38.93 17.16
C SER A 440 0.85 39.95 16.73
N PRO A 441 -0.41 39.51 16.49
CA PRO A 441 -1.53 40.43 16.32
C PRO A 441 -1.96 41.09 17.65
N PHE A 442 -1.41 40.61 18.77
CA PHE A 442 -1.73 41.07 20.11
C PHE A 442 -0.68 42.03 20.67
N ASP A 443 -1.18 43.00 21.44
CA ASP A 443 -0.36 43.95 22.19
C ASP A 443 0.37 43.25 23.33
N LYS A 444 1.64 43.64 23.53
CA LYS A 444 2.45 43.16 24.65
C LYS A 444 2.06 43.91 25.93
N ILE A 445 1.93 43.16 27.03
CA ILE A 445 1.85 43.74 28.37
C ILE A 445 3.27 44.04 28.84
N GLU A 446 3.60 45.32 28.99
CA GLU A 446 4.90 45.81 29.47
C GLU A 446 5.12 45.49 30.94
N TYR A 447 4.09 45.72 31.77
CA TYR A 447 4.06 45.33 33.17
C TYR A 447 2.64 45.03 33.62
N ASP A 448 2.51 44.25 34.69
CA ASP A 448 1.27 44.04 35.44
C ASP A 448 1.60 43.91 36.94
N LYS A 449 1.13 44.86 37.75
CA LYS A 449 1.45 44.97 39.18
C LYS A 449 0.19 45.14 40.03
N GLY A 450 0.21 44.62 41.26
CA GLY A 450 -0.84 44.89 42.25
C GLY A 450 -0.79 46.35 42.71
N VAL A 451 -1.97 46.97 42.89
CA VAL A 451 -2.09 48.35 43.40
C VAL A 451 -3.25 48.45 44.37
N THR A 452 -3.25 49.49 45.22
CA THR A 452 -4.37 49.85 46.07
C THR A 452 -4.85 51.25 45.69
N ALA A 453 -6.01 51.30 45.04
CA ALA A 453 -6.65 52.53 44.60
C ALA A 453 -8.17 52.35 44.50
N TYR A 454 -8.90 53.46 44.40
CA TYR A 454 -10.32 53.50 44.12
C TYR A 454 -10.62 54.55 43.05
N ALA A 455 -11.51 54.20 42.14
CA ALA A 455 -11.92 55.06 41.04
C ALA A 455 -13.43 54.99 40.81
N ARG A 456 -13.96 55.96 40.06
CA ARG A 456 -15.30 55.93 39.47
C ARG A 456 -15.21 56.14 37.97
N VAL A 457 -16.25 55.73 37.25
CA VAL A 457 -16.33 55.99 35.81
C VAL A 457 -16.41 57.50 35.57
N LYS A 458 -15.44 58.02 34.79
CA LYS A 458 -15.40 59.41 34.33
C LYS A 458 -16.06 59.55 32.96
N THR A 459 -15.70 58.67 32.02
CA THR A 459 -16.20 58.71 30.63
C THR A 459 -16.61 57.31 30.18
N ALA A 460 -17.91 57.02 30.20
CA ALA A 460 -18.44 55.72 29.77
C ALA A 460 -18.51 55.52 28.24
N PRO A 461 -18.93 56.49 27.42
CA PRO A 461 -19.07 56.29 25.98
C PRO A 461 -17.75 55.86 25.32
N GLY A 462 -17.81 54.87 24.42
CA GLY A 462 -16.65 54.34 23.70
C GLY A 462 -15.71 53.46 24.53
N ASN A 463 -15.99 53.25 25.82
CA ASN A 463 -15.15 52.46 26.72
C ASN A 463 -15.84 51.18 27.16
N ALA A 464 -15.05 50.12 27.27
CA ALA A 464 -15.52 48.78 27.62
C ALA A 464 -14.62 48.13 28.67
N VAL A 465 -15.18 47.12 29.33
CA VAL A 465 -14.48 46.28 30.31
C VAL A 465 -14.14 44.95 29.65
N TRP A 466 -12.93 44.48 29.89
CA TRP A 466 -12.35 43.31 29.23
C TRP A 466 -11.82 42.30 30.25
N THR A 467 -11.75 41.02 29.90
CA THR A 467 -11.21 39.98 30.80
C THR A 467 -9.71 40.14 31.05
N LYS A 468 -9.01 40.76 30.11
CA LYS A 468 -7.60 41.19 30.13
C LYS A 468 -7.50 42.55 29.44
N PRO A 469 -6.40 43.32 29.58
CA PRO A 469 -6.21 44.53 28.78
C PRO A 469 -6.58 44.34 27.30
N TYR A 470 -7.26 45.33 26.70
CA TYR A 470 -7.74 45.23 25.32
C TYR A 470 -6.60 44.89 24.34
N ARG A 471 -6.92 44.12 23.29
CA ARG A 471 -5.98 43.62 22.25
C ARG A 471 -4.82 42.75 22.76
N THR A 472 -4.84 42.30 24.01
CA THR A 472 -3.89 41.30 24.50
C THR A 472 -4.39 39.86 24.27
N GLU A 473 -3.48 38.89 24.27
CA GLU A 473 -3.80 37.49 23.97
C GLU A 473 -4.88 36.91 24.91
N GLY A 474 -5.99 36.48 24.31
CA GLY A 474 -7.15 35.93 25.03
C GLY A 474 -8.06 36.95 25.71
N SER A 475 -7.88 38.26 25.45
CA SER A 475 -8.79 39.30 25.91
C SER A 475 -10.18 39.14 25.27
N LYS A 476 -11.22 39.20 26.08
CA LYS A 476 -12.63 39.12 25.67
C LYS A 476 -13.41 40.27 26.28
N LEU A 477 -14.41 40.77 25.56
CA LEU A 477 -15.33 41.78 26.06
C LEU A 477 -16.12 41.19 27.24
N VAL A 478 -16.18 41.92 28.35
CA VAL A 478 -17.03 41.61 29.51
C VAL A 478 -18.34 42.36 29.38
N ASN A 479 -18.30 43.69 29.36
CA ASN A 479 -19.46 44.58 29.24
C ASN A 479 -19.02 45.99 28.80
N GLN A 480 -19.97 46.82 28.40
CA GLN A 480 -19.73 48.27 28.25
C GLN A 480 -19.46 48.90 29.63
N LEU A 481 -18.60 49.93 29.68
CA LEU A 481 -18.22 50.57 30.94
C LEU A 481 -19.40 51.27 31.65
N SER A 482 -20.39 51.71 30.87
CA SER A 482 -21.62 52.37 31.38
C SER A 482 -22.39 51.55 32.42
N VAL A 483 -22.28 50.21 32.38
CA VAL A 483 -22.91 49.30 33.36
C VAL A 483 -22.43 49.57 34.79
N TYR A 484 -21.25 50.16 34.94
CA TYR A 484 -20.61 50.42 36.23
C TYR A 484 -20.63 51.91 36.63
N GLN A 485 -21.39 52.74 35.92
CA GLN A 485 -21.51 54.17 36.22
C GLN A 485 -22.01 54.39 37.66
N GLY A 486 -21.40 55.35 38.37
CA GLY A 486 -21.78 55.71 39.74
C GLY A 486 -21.31 54.74 40.83
N LYS A 487 -20.75 53.58 40.48
CA LYS A 487 -20.22 52.61 41.47
C LYS A 487 -18.78 52.94 41.86
N ASN A 488 -18.45 52.71 43.13
CA ASN A 488 -17.06 52.71 43.58
C ASN A 488 -16.35 51.46 43.04
N MET A 489 -15.27 51.67 42.29
CA MET A 489 -14.49 50.60 41.69
C MET A 489 -13.21 50.44 42.48
N ARG A 490 -13.08 49.32 43.20
CA ARG A 490 -11.86 48.98 43.90
C ARG A 490 -10.82 48.50 42.90
N ILE A 491 -9.72 49.23 42.76
CA ILE A 491 -8.65 48.88 41.84
C ILE A 491 -7.70 47.91 42.52
N LEU A 492 -7.42 46.80 41.83
CA LEU A 492 -6.62 45.69 42.35
C LEU A 492 -5.26 45.60 41.66
N ARG A 493 -5.21 45.91 40.36
CA ARG A 493 -4.01 45.79 39.53
C ARG A 493 -3.93 46.90 38.50
N GLU A 494 -2.71 47.23 38.10
CA GLU A 494 -2.36 48.14 37.03
C GLU A 494 -1.49 47.41 36.01
N ALA A 495 -1.87 47.46 34.74
CA ALA A 495 -1.09 46.89 33.65
C ALA A 495 -0.87 47.93 32.55
N LYS A 496 0.30 47.93 31.93
CA LYS A 496 0.60 48.81 30.79
C LYS A 496 0.77 48.00 29.53
N THR A 497 0.16 48.49 28.46
CA THR A 497 0.30 47.99 27.09
C THR A 497 0.86 49.10 26.22
N VAL A 498 1.21 48.77 24.98
CA VAL A 498 1.71 49.76 24.02
C VAL A 498 0.69 50.88 23.72
N ILE A 499 -0.61 50.64 23.93
CA ILE A 499 -1.67 51.62 23.64
C ILE A 499 -2.07 52.50 24.85
N THR A 500 -2.07 51.94 26.08
CA THR A 500 -2.48 52.66 27.30
C THR A 500 -2.17 51.84 28.57
N THR A 501 -2.44 52.43 29.72
CA THR A 501 -2.52 51.78 31.03
C THR A 501 -3.94 51.31 31.31
N TRP A 502 -4.07 50.16 31.96
CA TRP A 502 -5.31 49.48 32.29
C TRP A 502 -5.41 49.24 33.80
N TYR A 503 -6.60 49.39 34.37
CA TYR A 503 -6.89 48.99 35.75
C TYR A 503 -7.79 47.77 35.80
N GLN A 504 -7.36 46.74 36.55
CA GLN A 504 -8.25 45.67 36.98
C GLN A 504 -9.04 46.14 38.20
N PHE A 505 -10.34 45.97 38.18
CA PHE A 505 -11.20 46.40 39.28
C PHE A 505 -12.17 45.31 39.76
N SER A 506 -12.62 45.47 40.99
CA SER A 506 -13.72 44.73 41.60
C SER A 506 -14.82 45.66 42.08
N ILE A 507 -16.04 45.12 42.17
CA ILE A 507 -17.21 45.73 42.78
C ILE A 507 -17.87 44.63 43.62
N ASP A 508 -18.28 44.96 44.85
CA ASP A 508 -18.90 44.02 45.81
C ASP A 508 -18.07 42.73 46.00
N GLY A 509 -16.76 42.89 46.12
CA GLY A 509 -15.77 41.85 46.37
C GLY A 509 -15.42 41.00 45.15
N LYS A 510 -16.13 41.18 44.02
CA LYS A 510 -15.98 40.36 42.81
C LYS A 510 -15.14 41.08 41.77
N VAL A 511 -14.09 40.41 41.28
CA VAL A 511 -13.27 40.91 40.17
C VAL A 511 -14.12 40.94 38.90
N ILE A 512 -14.18 42.10 38.25
CA ILE A 512 -15.00 42.30 37.04
C ILE A 512 -14.14 42.19 35.78
N GLY A 513 -13.04 42.95 35.71
CA GLY A 513 -12.21 42.99 34.51
C GLY A 513 -11.28 44.20 34.49
N TRP A 514 -10.77 44.49 33.29
CA TRP A 514 -9.81 45.54 32.98
C TRP A 514 -10.46 46.66 32.17
N VAL A 515 -10.12 47.90 32.50
CA VAL A 515 -10.62 49.11 31.85
C VAL A 515 -9.50 50.12 31.65
N ASP A 516 -9.59 50.92 30.58
CA ASP A 516 -8.66 52.01 30.30
C ASP A 516 -8.68 53.02 31.45
N THR A 517 -7.52 53.34 32.02
CA THR A 517 -7.44 54.25 33.16
C THR A 517 -7.88 55.67 32.82
N ARG A 518 -7.82 56.08 31.55
CA ARG A 518 -8.26 57.41 31.07
C ARG A 518 -9.78 57.59 31.17
N ALA A 519 -10.53 56.49 31.16
CA ALA A 519 -11.99 56.48 31.32
C ALA A 519 -12.43 56.61 32.78
N LEU A 520 -11.48 56.64 33.73
CA LEU A 520 -11.74 56.64 35.16
C LEU A 520 -11.30 57.95 35.82
N ASP A 521 -12.02 58.33 36.87
CA ASP A 521 -11.61 59.34 37.84
C ASP A 521 -11.10 58.60 39.09
N THR A 522 -9.77 58.59 39.28
CA THR A 522 -9.16 57.88 40.41
C THR A 522 -9.05 58.83 41.61
N PHE A 523 -9.99 58.74 42.53
CA PHE A 523 -10.12 59.65 43.67
C PHE A 523 -9.33 59.21 44.90
N TYR A 524 -8.84 57.96 44.96
CA TYR A 524 -7.90 57.50 45.98
C TYR A 524 -6.81 56.60 45.37
N LYS A 525 -5.57 56.85 45.76
CA LYS A 525 -4.42 55.96 45.56
C LYS A 525 -3.59 55.94 46.84
N GLN A 526 -2.92 54.83 47.13
CA GLN A 526 -2.08 54.69 48.32
C GLN A 526 -0.99 55.78 48.43
N SER A 527 -0.51 56.33 47.31
CA SER A 527 0.45 57.45 47.29
C SER A 527 -0.10 58.77 47.86
N MET A 528 -1.41 58.87 48.10
CA MET A 528 -2.06 60.02 48.75
C MET A 528 -1.96 59.96 50.27
N GLU A 529 -1.55 58.81 50.84
CA GLU A 529 -1.36 58.65 52.27
C GLU A 529 -0.07 59.31 52.72
N LYS A 530 -0.18 60.30 53.61
CA LYS A 530 0.94 61.02 54.19
C LYS A 530 1.15 60.57 55.62
N ASP A 531 2.42 60.42 56.02
CA ASP A 531 2.76 60.12 57.40
C ASP A 531 2.38 61.28 58.32
N THR A 532 1.96 60.94 59.53
CA THR A 532 1.64 61.91 60.58
C THR A 532 1.84 61.24 61.93
N ASN A 533 1.83 62.01 63.01
CA ASN A 533 1.89 61.46 64.36
C ASN A 533 1.01 62.30 65.28
N LEU A 534 -0.23 61.84 65.46
CA LEU A 534 -1.23 62.55 66.26
C LEU A 534 -1.83 61.61 67.29
N THR A 535 -2.20 62.15 68.44
CA THR A 535 -3.07 61.45 69.39
C THR A 535 -4.51 61.92 69.20
N ARG A 536 -5.44 60.97 69.13
CA ARG A 536 -6.89 61.22 68.97
C ARG A 536 -7.74 60.30 69.84
N TYR A 537 -8.99 60.70 70.07
CA TYR A 537 -10.03 59.94 70.77
C TYR A 537 -11.32 59.92 69.94
N VAL A 538 -12.12 58.86 70.06
CA VAL A 538 -13.42 58.76 69.37
C VAL A 538 -14.41 59.75 70.00
N ILE A 539 -15.06 60.59 69.18
CA ILE A 539 -16.09 61.53 69.66
C ILE A 539 -17.31 60.73 70.15
N ALA A 540 -17.85 61.10 71.32
CA ALA A 540 -18.88 60.33 72.01
C ALA A 540 -20.14 60.03 71.17
N ASN A 541 -20.60 60.98 70.34
CA ASN A 541 -21.75 60.81 69.45
C ASN A 541 -21.40 60.20 68.07
N LYS A 542 -20.14 59.81 67.85
CA LYS A 542 -19.64 59.20 66.60
C LYS A 542 -19.19 57.75 66.75
N VAL A 543 -19.48 57.12 67.90
CA VAL A 543 -19.10 55.73 68.19
C VAL A 543 -19.66 54.70 67.21
N ASN A 544 -20.80 54.97 66.57
CA ASN A 544 -21.40 54.06 65.59
C ASN A 544 -20.87 54.27 64.16
N GLU A 545 -20.04 55.29 63.94
CA GLU A 545 -19.38 55.51 62.66
C GLU A 545 -18.40 54.37 62.35
N ALA A 546 -18.25 54.07 61.07
CA ALA A 546 -17.42 52.97 60.63
C ALA A 546 -15.94 53.34 60.51
N TYR A 547 -15.10 52.31 60.52
CA TYR A 547 -13.72 52.39 60.04
C TYR A 547 -13.49 51.33 58.95
N TYR A 548 -12.52 51.62 58.09
CA TYR A 548 -12.32 50.94 56.81
C TYR A 548 -10.86 50.54 56.61
N LYS A 549 -10.60 49.59 55.72
CA LYS A 549 -9.23 49.17 55.36
C LYS A 549 -8.43 50.28 54.66
N VAL A 550 -9.13 51.13 53.90
CA VAL A 550 -8.61 52.28 53.13
C VAL A 550 -9.54 53.47 53.36
N PRO A 551 -9.12 54.72 53.11
CA PRO A 551 -9.93 55.93 53.35
C PRO A 551 -11.05 56.12 52.30
N VAL A 552 -11.91 55.12 52.13
CA VAL A 552 -13.03 55.09 51.19
C VAL A 552 -14.22 54.42 51.87
N VAL A 553 -15.40 55.03 51.75
CA VAL A 553 -16.66 54.43 52.21
C VAL A 553 -17.11 53.39 51.18
N ASP A 554 -16.82 52.14 51.48
CA ASP A 554 -17.22 51.01 50.65
C ASP A 554 -17.42 49.76 51.54
N ALA A 555 -18.43 48.95 51.22
CA ALA A 555 -18.82 47.82 52.04
C ALA A 555 -17.73 46.75 52.13
N ASP A 556 -16.98 46.53 51.04
CA ASP A 556 -15.95 45.49 50.95
C ASP A 556 -14.71 45.78 51.81
N VAL A 557 -14.54 47.03 52.19
CA VAL A 557 -13.42 47.50 53.01
C VAL A 557 -13.88 47.99 54.37
N ARG A 558 -15.16 47.89 54.71
CA ARG A 558 -15.66 48.19 56.05
C ARG A 558 -15.24 47.10 57.02
N TRP A 559 -14.53 47.47 58.08
CA TRP A 559 -14.00 46.51 59.06
C TRP A 559 -14.74 46.53 60.40
N GLY A 560 -15.48 47.59 60.71
CA GLY A 560 -16.26 47.66 61.94
C GLY A 560 -16.74 49.07 62.26
N THR A 561 -17.13 49.28 63.50
CA THR A 561 -17.56 50.57 64.07
C THR A 561 -16.61 51.03 65.16
N LEU A 562 -16.52 52.34 65.39
CA LEU A 562 -15.61 52.93 66.39
C LEU A 562 -15.99 52.65 67.85
N ALA A 563 -17.14 52.02 68.12
CA ALA A 563 -17.68 51.79 69.46
C ALA A 563 -16.72 51.08 70.41
N ALA A 564 -15.96 50.10 69.91
CA ALA A 564 -14.98 49.35 70.70
C ALA A 564 -13.80 50.21 71.21
N TYR A 565 -13.60 51.39 70.61
CA TYR A 565 -12.47 52.27 70.89
C TYR A 565 -12.89 53.55 71.63
N LYS A 566 -14.13 53.62 72.12
CA LYS A 566 -14.63 54.76 72.90
C LYS A 566 -13.75 55.01 74.13
N GLY A 567 -13.28 56.25 74.29
CA GLY A 567 -12.45 56.67 75.43
C GLY A 567 -11.02 56.14 75.43
N GLN A 568 -10.62 55.33 74.44
CA GLN A 568 -9.26 54.84 74.28
C GLN A 568 -8.38 55.87 73.56
N LYS A 569 -7.09 55.91 73.92
CA LYS A 569 -6.08 56.71 73.22
C LYS A 569 -5.74 56.03 71.90
N LEU A 570 -5.96 56.72 70.78
CA LEU A 570 -5.61 56.26 69.44
C LEU A 570 -4.42 57.06 68.90
N THR A 571 -3.45 56.34 68.33
CA THR A 571 -2.39 56.96 67.54
C THR A 571 -2.86 57.04 66.09
N VAL A 572 -2.67 58.21 65.47
CA VAL A 572 -2.83 58.39 64.03
C VAL A 572 -1.44 58.42 63.41
N ASP A 573 -1.12 57.41 62.61
CA ASP A 573 0.18 57.28 61.95
C ASP A 573 0.17 57.74 60.48
N LYS A 574 -1.02 57.83 59.87
CA LYS A 574 -1.20 58.42 58.52
C LYS A 574 -2.47 59.25 58.40
N GLN A 575 -2.45 60.16 57.43
CA GLN A 575 -3.61 60.93 56.98
C GLN A 575 -3.72 60.96 55.46
N ALA A 576 -4.92 61.12 54.94
CA ALA A 576 -5.18 61.28 53.52
C ALA A 576 -6.40 62.18 53.31
N THR A 577 -6.34 63.07 52.32
CA THR A 577 -7.52 63.82 51.88
C THR A 577 -8.10 63.12 50.66
N VAL A 578 -9.31 62.59 50.80
CA VAL A 578 -10.01 61.85 49.73
C VAL A 578 -11.35 62.53 49.50
N GLU A 579 -11.59 62.95 48.26
CA GLU A 579 -12.81 63.68 47.87
C GLU A 579 -13.10 64.91 48.77
N GLY A 580 -12.04 65.66 49.13
CA GLY A 580 -12.14 66.84 49.99
C GLY A 580 -12.35 66.54 51.48
N GLN A 581 -12.45 65.27 51.89
CA GLN A 581 -12.57 64.88 53.29
C GLN A 581 -11.22 64.41 53.84
N LEU A 582 -10.86 64.86 55.04
CA LEU A 582 -9.67 64.39 55.75
C LEU A 582 -9.97 63.07 56.46
N TRP A 583 -9.09 62.08 56.26
CA TRP A 583 -9.15 60.77 56.87
C TRP A 583 -7.90 60.53 57.71
N TYR A 584 -8.07 59.79 58.81
CA TYR A 584 -7.00 59.35 59.69
C TYR A 584 -6.91 57.84 59.75
N ARG A 585 -5.68 57.33 59.64
CA ARG A 585 -5.36 55.94 59.89
C ARG A 585 -5.06 55.76 61.37
N ILE A 586 -5.98 55.09 62.07
CA ILE A 586 -5.93 54.89 63.51
C ILE A 586 -5.37 53.52 63.87
N ARG A 587 -4.66 53.49 65.00
CA ARG A 587 -4.12 52.29 65.63
C ARG A 587 -4.09 52.44 67.15
N THR A 588 -4.14 51.32 67.87
CA THR A 588 -3.75 51.28 69.28
C THR A 588 -2.21 51.29 69.38
N SER A 589 -1.66 51.20 70.60
CA SER A 589 -0.21 51.08 70.81
C SER A 589 0.42 49.90 70.06
N SER A 590 -0.35 48.83 69.81
CA SER A 590 0.14 47.60 69.17
C SER A 590 -0.60 47.19 67.90
N THR A 591 -1.85 47.63 67.67
CA THR A 591 -2.72 47.05 66.64
C THR A 591 -3.22 48.10 65.65
N PHE A 592 -3.03 47.84 64.35
CA PHE A 592 -3.67 48.61 63.28
C PHE A 592 -5.19 48.41 63.30
N ILE A 593 -5.96 49.50 63.34
CA ILE A 593 -7.43 49.44 63.36
C ILE A 593 -7.98 49.67 61.95
N GLY A 594 -7.64 50.80 61.32
CA GLY A 594 -8.18 51.16 60.01
C GLY A 594 -8.17 52.66 59.77
N TRP A 595 -8.90 53.08 58.74
CA TRP A 595 -9.13 54.47 58.35
C TRP A 595 -10.54 54.91 58.75
N THR A 596 -10.65 56.08 59.37
CA THR A 596 -11.94 56.75 59.62
C THR A 596 -11.82 58.24 59.32
N LYS A 597 -12.95 58.92 59.12
CA LYS A 597 -12.94 60.37 58.85
C LYS A 597 -12.40 61.10 60.07
N ALA A 598 -11.56 62.11 59.85
CA ALA A 598 -10.99 62.93 60.93
C ALA A 598 -12.08 63.60 61.77
N SER A 599 -13.25 63.91 61.17
CA SER A 599 -14.44 64.45 61.85
C SER A 599 -15.08 63.52 62.88
N ASN A 600 -14.65 62.24 62.95
CA ASN A 600 -15.14 61.29 63.95
C ASN A 600 -14.26 61.28 65.22
N LEU A 601 -13.19 62.05 65.22
CA LEU A 601 -12.12 62.00 66.21
C LEU A 601 -11.85 63.41 66.81
N SER A 602 -11.53 63.47 68.11
CA SER A 602 -11.13 64.68 68.82
C SER A 602 -9.68 64.58 69.30
N ALA A 603 -9.03 65.74 69.52
CA ALA A 603 -7.74 65.81 70.21
C ALA A 603 -7.87 65.62 71.72
N THR A 604 -9.05 65.88 72.28
CA THR A 604 -9.40 65.71 73.69
C THR A 604 -10.27 64.47 73.90
N LYS A 605 -10.20 63.90 75.11
CA LYS A 605 -10.90 62.67 75.50
C LYS A 605 -12.41 62.87 75.62
#